data_AF-A0A554LWH9-F1
#
_entry.id   AF-A0A554LWH9-F1
#
_cell.length_a   1.000
_cell.length_b   1.000
_cell.length_c   1.000
_cell.angle_alpha   90.00
_cell.angle_beta   90.00
_cell.angle_gamma   90.00
#
_symmetry.space_group_name_H-M   'P 1'
#
loop_
_entity.id
_entity.type
_entity.pdbx_description
1 polymer ?
#
loop_
_entity_poly.entity_id
_entity_poly.type
_entity_poly.pdbx_seq_one_letter_code
_entity_poly.pdbx_strand_id
1 'polypeptide(L)' 'MLTPQEMASLAERWQLIQKLDAGVPQRDIADELGVSISKITRGSRMLQYGSGGFAYFLKKLKGGKRRK' A
#
# COMPACT_ATOMS: atom_id res chain seq x y z
N MET A 1 -1.54 16.19 -15.79
CA MET A 1 -0.54 16.42 -14.72
C MET A 1 -1.25 16.26 -13.39
N LEU A 2 -0.68 15.53 -12.43
CA LEU A 2 -1.25 15.41 -11.09
C LEU A 2 -0.88 16.63 -10.25
N THR A 3 -1.78 17.05 -9.38
CA THR A 3 -1.47 18.04 -8.35
C THR A 3 -0.52 17.45 -7.30
N PRO A 4 0.24 18.29 -6.57
CA PRO A 4 1.08 17.82 -5.46
C PRO A 4 0.29 16.99 -4.43
N GLN A 5 -0.95 17.38 -4.16
CA GLN A 5 -1.83 16.69 -3.22
C GLN A 5 -2.23 15.29 -3.72
N GLU A 6 -2.53 15.16 -5.02
CA GLU A 6 -2.85 13.86 -5.62
C GLU A 6 -1.63 12.93 -5.64
N MET A 7 -0.44 13.47 -5.92
CA MET A 7 0.81 12.69 -5.84
C MET A 7 1.06 12.19 -4.42
N ALA A 8 0.90 13.04 -3.41
CA ALA A 8 1.03 12.65 -2.00
C ALA A 8 0.01 11.56 -1.62
N SER A 9 -1.24 11.68 -2.07
CA SER A 9 -2.27 10.67 -1.82
C SER A 9 -1.95 9.32 -2.49
N LEU A 10 -1.37 9.33 -3.68
CA LEU A 10 -0.92 8.10 -4.34
C LEU A 10 0.24 7.45 -3.59
N ALA A 11 1.21 8.24 -3.12
CA ALA A 11 2.32 7.76 -2.31
C ALA A 11 1.84 7.14 -0.98
N GLU A 12 0.94 7.81 -0.26
CA GLU A 12 0.33 7.31 0.99
C GLU A 12 -0.36 5.94 0.75
N ARG A 13 -1.17 5.82 -0.30
CA ARG A 13 -1.83 4.56 -0.66
C ARG A 13 -0.81 3.46 -0.95
N TRP A 14 0.26 3.78 -1.67
CA TRP A 14 1.29 2.81 -1.99
C TRP A 14 2.06 2.35 -0.74
N GLN A 15 2.37 3.26 0.20
CA GLN A 15 2.97 2.92 1.49
C GLN A 15 2.07 2.02 2.33
N LEU A 16 0.77 2.35 2.39
CA LEU A 16 -0.25 1.53 3.06
C LEU A 16 -0.26 0.09 2.52
N ILE A 17 -0.30 -0.07 1.20
CA ILE A 17 -0.34 -1.39 0.54
C ILE A 17 0.93 -2.20 0.83
N GLN A 18 2.10 -1.57 0.81
CA GLN A 18 3.36 -2.25 1.15
C GLN A 18 3.40 -2.73 2.60
N LYS A 19 2.91 -1.94 3.56
CA LYS A 19 2.86 -2.34 4.97
C LYS A 19 1.87 -3.48 5.20
N LEU A 20 0.71 -3.45 4.54
CA LEU A 20 -0.26 -4.54 4.57
C LEU A 20 0.32 -5.85 4.01
N ASP A 21 1.01 -5.79 2.88
CA ASP A 21 1.69 -6.94 2.27
C ASP A 21 2.88 -7.45 3.12
N ALA A 22 3.49 -6.59 3.92
CA ALA A 22 4.52 -6.96 4.89
C ALA A 22 3.96 -7.54 6.20
N GLY A 23 2.63 -7.62 6.36
CA GLY A 23 1.99 -8.17 7.55
C GLY A 23 2.03 -7.24 8.77
N VAL A 24 2.27 -5.94 8.59
CA VAL A 24 2.27 -4.96 9.68
C VAL A 24 0.87 -4.86 10.31
N PRO A 25 0.72 -4.88 11.65
CA PRO A 25 -0.57 -4.70 12.31
C PRO A 25 -1.26 -3.38 11.92
N GLN A 26 -2.59 -3.40 11.77
CA GLN A 26 -3.33 -2.23 11.30
C GLN A 26 -3.24 -1.01 12.23
N ARG A 27 -3.05 -1.24 13.54
CA ARG A 27 -2.87 -0.14 14.50
C ARG A 27 -1.55 0.58 14.26
N ASP A 28 -0.46 -0.16 14.11
CA ASP A 28 0.86 0.38 13.80
C ASP A 28 0.85 1.13 12.46
N ILE A 29 0.16 0.60 11.44
CA ILE A 29 -0.04 1.31 10.16
C ILE A 29 -0.78 2.64 10.35
N ALA A 30 -1.80 2.67 11.21
CA ALA A 30 -2.57 3.89 11.47
C ALA A 30 -1.70 4.96 12.15
N ASP A 31 -0.92 4.55 13.14
CA ASP A 31 -0.02 5.42 13.89
C ASP A 31 1.11 5.95 13.00
N GLU A 32 1.73 5.10 12.18
CA GLU A 32 2.84 5.49 11.32
C GLU A 32 2.42 6.37 10.14
N LEU A 33 1.28 6.09 9.52
CA LEU A 33 0.83 6.81 8.31
C LEU A 33 -0.18 7.94 8.61
N GLY A 34 -0.66 8.06 9.84
CA GLY A 34 -1.69 9.05 10.21
C GLY A 34 -3.02 8.81 9.49
N VAL A 35 -3.38 7.55 9.24
CA VAL A 35 -4.59 7.18 8.50
C VAL A 35 -5.60 6.42 9.36
N SER A 36 -6.89 6.58 9.06
CA SER A 36 -7.93 5.87 9.80
C SER A 36 -7.93 4.36 9.53
N ILE A 37 -8.33 3.58 10.54
CA ILE A 37 -8.51 2.12 10.43
C ILE A 37 -9.43 1.77 9.25
N SER A 38 -10.51 2.52 9.02
CA SER A 38 -11.39 2.27 7.87
C SER A 38 -10.69 2.45 6.51
N LYS A 39 -9.72 3.37 6.40
CA LYS A 39 -8.90 3.52 5.19
C LYS A 39 -8.02 2.28 4.99
N ILE A 40 -7.43 1.77 6.07
CA ILE A 40 -6.60 0.56 6.08
C ILE A 40 -7.42 -0.67 5.67
N THR A 41 -8.62 -0.85 6.23
CA THR A 41 -9.52 -1.97 5.89
C THR A 41 -9.89 -1.96 4.40
N ARG A 42 -10.13 -0.78 3.81
CA ARG A 42 -10.35 -0.66 2.36
C ARG A 42 -9.11 -1.06 1.57
N GLY A 43 -7.93 -0.60 1.96
CA GLY A 43 -6.65 -1.00 1.35
C GLY A 43 -6.44 -2.51 1.40
N SER A 44 -6.70 -3.14 2.55
CA SER A 44 -6.62 -4.59 2.74
C SER A 44 -7.56 -5.34 1.79
N ARG A 45 -8.81 -4.87 1.67
CA ARG A 45 -9.79 -5.47 0.74
C ARG A 45 -9.37 -5.30 -0.72
N MET A 46 -8.82 -4.15 -1.11
CA MET A 46 -8.32 -3.93 -2.46
C MET A 46 -7.13 -4.84 -2.80
N LEU A 47 -6.25 -5.09 -1.83
CA LEU A 47 -5.12 -5.99 -2.01
C LEU A 47 -5.56 -7.45 -2.15
N GLN A 48 -6.57 -7.88 -1.39
CA GLN A 48 -7.07 -9.26 -1.37
C GLN A 48 -8.03 -9.58 -2.53
N TYR A 49 -8.94 -8.64 -2.85
CA TYR A 49 -10.09 -8.88 -3.73
C TYR A 49 -10.20 -7.89 -4.90
N GLY A 50 -9.24 -6.97 -5.04
CA GLY A 50 -9.22 -6.02 -6.16
C GLY A 50 -8.78 -6.66 -7.48
N SER A 51 -8.51 -5.81 -8.47
CA SER A 51 -8.08 -6.23 -9.82
C SER A 51 -6.68 -6.87 -9.91
N GLY A 52 -6.01 -7.09 -8.77
CA GLY A 52 -4.67 -7.68 -8.73
C GLY A 52 -3.51 -6.75 -9.10
N GLY A 53 -3.77 -5.50 -9.51
CA GLY A 53 -2.71 -4.54 -9.89
C GLY A 53 -1.68 -4.30 -8.77
N PHE A 54 -2.13 -4.10 -7.54
CA PHE A 54 -1.23 -3.96 -6.39
C PHE A 54 -0.35 -5.20 -6.19
N ALA A 55 -0.95 -6.40 -6.22
CA ALA A 55 -0.23 -7.66 -6.07
C ALA A 55 0.82 -7.86 -7.18
N TYR A 56 0.49 -7.50 -8.42
CA TYR A 56 1.42 -7.54 -9.55
C TYR A 56 2.66 -6.67 -9.30
N PHE A 57 2.47 -5.40 -8.90
CA PHE A 57 3.58 -4.48 -8.65
C PHE A 57 4.41 -4.87 -7.42
N LEU A 58 3.77 -5.33 -6.34
CA LEU A 58 4.46 -5.86 -5.16
C LEU A 58 5.37 -7.04 -5.54
N LYS A 59 4.87 -8.00 -6.33
CA LYS A 59 5.66 -9.14 -6.83
C LYS A 59 6.83 -8.66 -7.69
N LYS A 60 6.61 -7.71 -8.60
CA LYS A 60 7.64 -7.17 -9.48
C LYS A 60 8.79 -6.52 -8.69
N LEU A 61 8.47 -5.76 -7.64
CA LEU A 61 9.48 -5.11 -6.78
C LEU A 61 10.26 -6.11 -5.92
N LYS A 62 9.59 -7.12 -5.35
CA LYS A 62 10.26 -8.21 -4.62
C LYS A 62 11.17 -9.04 -5.53
N GLY A 63 10.76 -9.29 -6.77
CA GLY A 63 11.54 -10.02 -7.77
C GLY A 63 12.79 -9.27 -8.26
N GLY A 64 12.73 -7.92 -8.31
CA GLY A 64 13.89 -7.09 -8.67
C GLY A 64 15.00 -7.11 -7.63
N LYS A 65 14.69 -7.31 -6.34
CA LYS A 65 15.70 -7.41 -5.26
C LYS A 65 16.59 -8.66 -5.33
N ARG A 66 16.20 -9.70 -6.05
CA ARG A 66 16.97 -10.96 -6.20
C ARG A 66 18.04 -10.93 -7.31
N ARG A 67 18.12 -9.85 -8.09
CA ARG A 67 19.08 -9.70 -9.22
C ARG A 67 20.30 -8.84 -8.87
N LYS A 68 20.61 -8.68 -7.59
CA LYS A 68 21.78 -7.93 -7.13
C LYS A 68 22.68 -8.83 -6.30
#